data_AF-A0A7C5Q647-F1
#
_entry.id   AF-A0A7C5Q647-F1
#
_cell.length_a   1.000
_cell.length_b   1.000
_cell.length_c   1.000
_cell.angle_alpha   90.00
_cell.angle_beta   90.00
_cell.angle_gamma   90.00
#
_symmetry.space_group_name_H-M   'P 1'
#
loop_
_entity.id
_entity.type
_entity.pdbx_description
1 polymer ?
#
loop_
_entity_poly.entity_id
_entity_poly.type
_entity_poly.pdbx_seq_one_letter_code
_entity_poly.pdbx_strand_id
1 'polypeptide(L)'
;MKTLKFYAVLLMILLLASVPIAAQEPVDNDFEIALSFHSGFSLAPYSDWFGIKNGGVDVAQNVPSGGRATTEFVVTDVEDLFFVNLAFDYDDAVVTLQAEDITPGSLFDGLTRGVDYEMLVRPAEANPRHSAEWPIPSFNPPPPGFNTTKRAYVNIYILNPNHPQVPIHGNGSLIKINWRVNNVAAGTVSPIDFTLANLQDEYGNYLQPCYPSASCDNALPGPVLRELPDPRLGWNFEAIGKLEVVNNTNNFQAALEGGRPALATTVGHPLSVSAVKSGLSFSGAVDAAGLVSMGIAPPYDQLAITRPGYLAYKLSGSVSLPAEQITLLAGDINGDDSINILDLALIANALNEDVAANPAAFEAMDYNNDSLISITDLALVAKNYGVVGPAPLDR
;
A
#
# COMPACT_ATOMS: atom_id res chain seq x y z
N MET A 1 -34.90 28.21 39.42
CA MET A 1 -35.24 28.43 37.99
C MET A 1 -34.37 29.50 37.29
N LYS A 2 -33.10 29.73 37.67
CA LYS A 2 -32.20 30.68 36.97
C LYS A 2 -30.91 30.05 36.40
N THR A 3 -30.64 28.79 36.67
CA THR A 3 -29.42 28.07 36.24
C THR A 3 -29.56 27.32 34.91
N LEU A 4 -30.79 27.06 34.44
CA LEU A 4 -31.02 26.29 33.21
C LEU A 4 -30.82 27.10 31.91
N LYS A 5 -30.89 28.44 31.97
CA LYS A 5 -30.73 29.30 30.78
C LYS A 5 -29.28 29.54 30.37
N PHE A 6 -28.31 29.31 31.27
CA PHE A 6 -26.89 29.52 30.96
C PHE A 6 -26.29 28.36 30.15
N TYR A 7 -26.74 27.12 30.39
CA TYR A 7 -26.29 25.96 29.62
C TYR A 7 -26.79 25.96 28.18
N ALA A 8 -28.01 26.46 27.92
CA ALA A 8 -28.55 26.50 26.56
C ALA A 8 -27.79 27.48 25.64
N VAL A 9 -27.28 28.59 26.17
CA VAL A 9 -26.50 29.56 25.40
C VAL A 9 -25.05 29.10 25.20
N LEU A 10 -24.46 28.42 26.19
CA LEU A 10 -23.12 27.84 26.06
C LEU A 10 -23.08 26.67 25.05
N LEU A 11 -24.14 25.85 25.01
CA LEU A 11 -24.27 24.76 24.03
C LEU A 11 -24.47 25.29 22.59
N MET A 12 -25.13 26.44 22.43
CA MET A 12 -25.38 27.04 21.11
C MET A 12 -24.14 27.77 20.55
N ILE A 13 -23.25 28.26 21.40
CA ILE A 13 -21.97 28.85 20.98
C ILE A 13 -20.94 27.75 20.60
N LEU A 14 -21.00 26.57 21.23
CA LEU A 14 -20.15 25.44 20.83
C LEU A 14 -20.52 24.83 19.47
N LEU A 15 -21.77 25.02 19.01
CA LEU A 15 -22.28 24.48 17.74
C LEU A 15 -21.99 25.36 16.51
N LEU A 16 -21.46 26.57 16.68
CA LEU A 16 -21.21 27.53 15.58
C LEU A 16 -19.73 27.67 15.20
N ALA A 17 -18.84 26.83 15.72
CA ALA A 17 -17.39 26.89 15.44
C ALA A 17 -16.85 25.70 14.61
N SER A 18 -17.70 24.84 14.03
CA SER A 18 -17.26 23.81 13.09
C SER A 18 -17.29 24.34 11.65
N VAL A 19 -16.34 25.19 11.31
CA VAL A 19 -15.97 25.39 9.91
C VAL A 19 -15.25 24.10 9.48
N PRO A 20 -15.59 23.47 8.35
CA PRO A 20 -14.82 22.33 7.87
C PRO A 20 -13.39 22.82 7.64
N ILE A 21 -12.47 22.29 8.43
CA ILE A 21 -11.04 22.38 8.16
C ILE A 21 -10.89 21.74 6.78
N ALA A 22 -10.55 22.54 5.77
CA ALA A 22 -10.12 22.00 4.48
C ALA A 22 -9.05 20.95 4.81
N ALA A 23 -9.33 19.70 4.45
CA ALA A 23 -8.45 18.58 4.74
C ALA A 23 -7.08 18.91 4.11
N GLN A 24 -6.14 19.30 4.96
CA GLN A 24 -4.76 19.48 4.53
C GLN A 24 -4.27 18.08 4.18
N GLU A 25 -3.95 17.86 2.91
CA GLU A 25 -3.48 16.56 2.44
C GLU A 25 -2.25 16.13 3.27
N PRO A 26 -2.14 14.83 3.60
CA PRO A 26 -0.99 14.32 4.33
C PRO A 26 0.29 14.72 3.59
N VAL A 27 1.21 15.37 4.32
CA VAL A 27 2.48 15.82 3.76
C VAL A 27 3.27 14.59 3.31
N ASP A 28 3.65 14.55 2.04
CA ASP A 28 4.31 13.46 1.28
C ASP A 28 5.66 12.96 1.85
N ASN A 29 6.08 13.42 3.03
CA ASN A 29 7.41 13.18 3.58
C ASN A 29 7.62 11.78 4.19
N ASP A 30 6.59 10.93 4.27
CA ASP A 30 6.68 9.60 4.91
C ASP A 30 6.84 8.44 3.91
N PHE A 31 6.77 8.68 2.60
CA PHE A 31 6.73 7.60 1.59
C PHE A 31 7.83 7.62 0.54
N GLU A 32 8.74 8.60 0.57
CA GLU A 32 9.80 8.64 -0.42
C GLU A 32 10.89 7.60 -0.14
N ILE A 33 11.10 6.76 -1.15
CA ILE A 33 12.22 5.84 -1.37
C ILE A 33 11.98 4.41 -0.87
N ALA A 34 10.92 3.79 -1.40
CA ALA A 34 11.10 2.46 -1.99
C ALA A 34 11.84 2.61 -3.32
N LEU A 35 12.76 1.70 -3.66
CA LEU A 35 13.47 1.65 -4.95
C LEU A 35 12.48 1.90 -6.10
N SER A 36 12.43 3.14 -6.58
CA SER A 36 11.53 3.58 -7.63
C SER A 36 12.15 3.17 -8.95
N PHE A 37 11.74 2.02 -9.48
CA PHE A 37 12.06 1.69 -10.86
C PHE A 37 11.04 2.40 -11.74
N HIS A 38 11.50 3.44 -12.43
CA HIS A 38 10.74 4.12 -13.48
C HIS A 38 10.54 3.15 -14.65
N SER A 39 9.45 2.38 -14.64
CA SER A 39 8.84 1.97 -15.90
C SER A 39 7.96 3.13 -16.34
N GLY A 40 8.58 4.13 -16.96
CA GLY A 40 7.82 5.18 -17.64
C GLY A 40 7.03 4.52 -18.77
N PHE A 41 5.74 4.30 -18.57
CA PHE A 41 4.83 4.27 -19.70
C PHE A 41 4.87 5.69 -20.29
N SER A 42 4.98 5.83 -21.60
CA SER A 42 4.96 7.15 -22.23
C SER A 42 3.81 7.07 -23.20
N LEU A 43 2.67 7.66 -22.81
CA LEU A 43 1.61 7.92 -23.76
C LEU A 43 1.86 9.28 -24.37
N ALA A 44 2.01 9.34 -25.68
CA ALA A 44 1.95 10.60 -26.41
C ALA A 44 0.60 10.71 -27.11
N PRO A 45 -0.39 11.44 -26.58
CA PRO A 45 -1.68 11.57 -27.25
C PRO A 45 -1.56 12.32 -28.59
N TYR A 46 -0.45 13.04 -28.84
CA TYR A 46 -0.21 13.81 -30.08
C TYR A 46 1.24 13.82 -30.62
N SER A 47 2.11 12.83 -30.36
CA SER A 47 3.48 12.94 -30.89
C SER A 47 3.55 12.75 -32.41
N ASP A 48 3.98 13.79 -33.11
CA ASP A 48 4.48 13.77 -34.50
C ASP A 48 5.99 13.46 -34.58
N TRP A 49 6.59 13.03 -33.47
CA TRP A 49 8.04 12.94 -33.32
C TRP A 49 8.61 11.51 -33.34
N PHE A 50 9.51 11.28 -34.28
CA PHE A 50 10.27 10.05 -34.43
C PHE A 50 11.31 9.88 -33.31
N GLY A 51 11.02 8.99 -32.36
CA GLY A 51 12.07 8.27 -31.63
C GLY A 51 11.96 8.28 -30.11
N ILE A 52 11.03 7.49 -29.58
CA ILE A 52 11.13 7.00 -28.19
C ILE A 52 11.52 5.53 -28.27
N LYS A 53 12.70 5.19 -27.72
CA LYS A 53 13.15 3.80 -27.61
C LYS A 53 12.32 3.09 -26.54
N ASN A 54 11.84 1.89 -26.86
CA ASN A 54 11.26 0.92 -25.92
C ASN A 54 11.98 0.94 -24.56
N GLY A 55 11.38 1.58 -23.56
CA GLY A 55 11.71 1.29 -22.17
C GLY A 55 11.34 -0.16 -21.93
N GLY A 56 12.30 -1.00 -21.55
CA GLY A 56 12.13 -2.45 -21.50
C GLY A 56 10.95 -2.85 -20.61
N VAL A 57 9.89 -3.37 -21.24
CA VAL A 57 8.61 -3.83 -20.66
C VAL A 57 8.78 -5.14 -19.85
N ASP A 58 10.00 -5.48 -19.42
CA ASP A 58 10.32 -6.80 -18.85
C ASP A 58 11.24 -6.76 -17.62
N VAL A 59 11.69 -5.58 -17.19
CA VAL A 59 12.56 -5.49 -16.01
C VAL A 59 11.70 -5.54 -14.77
N ALA A 60 11.80 -6.63 -14.01
CA ALA A 60 11.17 -6.73 -12.70
C ALA A 60 11.67 -5.61 -11.79
N GLN A 61 10.72 -4.93 -11.15
CA GLN A 61 11.03 -4.15 -9.95
C GLN A 61 11.20 -5.15 -8.81
N ASN A 62 12.46 -5.32 -8.40
CA ASN A 62 12.81 -6.20 -7.30
C ASN A 62 12.42 -5.55 -5.97
N VAL A 63 11.50 -6.17 -5.26
CA VAL A 63 11.01 -5.70 -3.97
C VAL A 63 11.24 -6.78 -2.92
N PRO A 64 11.75 -6.44 -1.74
CA PRO A 64 11.83 -7.39 -0.64
C PRO A 64 10.41 -7.81 -0.21
N SER A 65 10.28 -9.03 0.31
CA SER A 65 9.05 -9.50 0.95
C SER A 65 8.65 -8.51 2.05
N GLY A 66 7.35 -8.17 2.19
CA GLY A 66 6.87 -7.16 3.15
C GLY A 66 7.30 -5.72 2.86
N GLY A 67 8.02 -5.51 1.76
CA GLY A 67 8.52 -4.22 1.35
C GLY A 67 7.45 -3.35 0.74
N ARG A 68 7.88 -2.16 0.31
CA ARG A 68 7.07 -1.26 -0.51
C ARG A 68 7.74 -1.07 -1.86
N ALA A 69 6.93 -0.75 -2.86
CA ALA A 69 7.39 -0.31 -4.17
C ALA A 69 6.55 0.86 -4.64
N THR A 70 7.13 1.72 -5.47
CA THR A 70 6.40 2.80 -6.11
C THR A 70 6.48 2.63 -7.62
N THR A 71 5.34 2.81 -8.28
CA THR A 71 5.22 2.86 -9.74
C THR A 71 4.53 4.16 -10.14
N GLU A 72 5.02 4.79 -11.20
CA GLU A 72 4.42 6.01 -11.75
C GLU A 72 3.93 5.75 -13.17
N PHE A 73 2.73 6.24 -13.48
CA PHE A 73 2.18 6.19 -14.82
C PHE A 73 2.48 7.49 -15.55
N VAL A 74 3.58 7.51 -16.29
CA VAL A 74 4.06 8.70 -16.99
C VAL A 74 3.32 8.89 -18.31
N VAL A 75 3.20 10.14 -18.73
CA VAL A 75 2.66 10.55 -20.03
C VAL A 75 3.48 11.71 -20.55
N THR A 76 3.49 11.87 -21.86
CA THR A 76 4.26 12.88 -22.59
C THR A 76 3.38 13.58 -23.60
N ASP A 77 3.66 14.83 -23.92
CA ASP A 77 2.92 15.61 -24.92
C ASP A 77 1.40 15.58 -24.69
N VAL A 78 1.00 15.66 -23.42
CA VAL A 78 -0.43 15.78 -23.07
C VAL A 78 -0.91 17.14 -23.52
N GLU A 79 -2.04 17.18 -24.21
CA GLU A 79 -2.76 18.40 -24.54
C GLU A 79 -4.23 18.26 -24.13
N ASP A 80 -4.75 19.26 -23.43
CA ASP A 80 -6.17 19.43 -23.08
C ASP A 80 -6.82 18.25 -22.35
N LEU A 81 -6.05 17.51 -21.54
CA LEU A 81 -6.57 16.36 -20.80
C LEU A 81 -7.63 16.78 -19.77
N PHE A 82 -8.81 16.18 -19.87
CA PHE A 82 -9.97 16.52 -19.03
C PHE A 82 -10.53 15.35 -18.23
N PHE A 83 -10.47 14.15 -18.79
CA PHE A 83 -10.92 12.94 -18.11
C PHE A 83 -9.98 11.77 -18.36
N VAL A 84 -9.68 11.05 -17.28
CA VAL A 84 -8.84 9.85 -17.30
C VAL A 84 -9.60 8.72 -16.59
N ASN A 85 -9.76 7.58 -17.25
CA ASN A 85 -10.19 6.33 -16.64
C ASN A 85 -9.11 5.27 -16.87
N LEU A 86 -8.42 4.92 -15.78
CA LEU A 86 -7.40 3.89 -15.74
C LEU A 86 -7.92 2.70 -14.95
N ALA A 87 -7.54 1.51 -15.39
CA ALA A 87 -7.64 0.29 -14.62
C ALA A 87 -6.26 -0.36 -14.58
N PHE A 88 -5.98 -1.13 -13.54
CA PHE A 88 -4.81 -2.00 -13.53
C PHE A 88 -5.04 -3.25 -12.72
N ASP A 89 -4.44 -4.34 -13.21
CA ASP A 89 -4.58 -5.68 -12.68
C ASP A 89 -3.30 -6.11 -11.95
N TYR A 90 -3.47 -6.82 -10.84
CA TYR A 90 -2.37 -7.29 -10.00
C TYR A 90 -2.73 -8.60 -9.28
N ASP A 91 -1.73 -9.27 -8.71
CA ASP A 91 -1.92 -10.46 -7.87
C ASP A 91 -1.96 -10.05 -6.39
N ASP A 92 -3.14 -10.16 -5.77
CA ASP A 92 -3.36 -9.83 -4.37
C ASP A 92 -2.75 -10.82 -3.37
N ALA A 93 -2.29 -11.99 -3.84
CA ALA A 93 -1.44 -12.85 -3.04
C ALA A 93 -0.06 -12.21 -2.83
N VAL A 94 0.40 -11.38 -3.76
CA VAL A 94 1.74 -10.77 -3.76
C VAL A 94 1.71 -9.34 -3.26
N VAL A 95 0.70 -8.54 -3.64
CA VAL A 95 0.61 -7.13 -3.23
C VAL A 95 -0.77 -6.76 -2.70
N THR A 96 -0.79 -5.96 -1.65
CA THR A 96 -2.01 -5.32 -1.15
C THR A 96 -2.03 -3.86 -1.56
N LEU A 97 -3.20 -3.36 -1.92
CA LEU A 97 -3.40 -1.97 -2.31
C LEU A 97 -4.65 -1.40 -1.64
N GLN A 98 -4.51 -0.21 -1.07
CA GLN A 98 -5.61 0.59 -0.51
C GLN A 98 -5.82 1.85 -1.37
N ALA A 99 -6.90 2.60 -1.11
CA ALA A 99 -7.23 3.76 -1.93
C ALA A 99 -6.19 4.89 -1.75
N GLU A 100 -5.71 5.06 -0.52
CA GLU A 100 -4.66 5.99 -0.12
C GLU A 100 -3.28 5.66 -0.69
N ASP A 101 -3.07 4.43 -1.17
CA ASP A 101 -1.81 4.04 -1.80
C ASP A 101 -1.70 4.57 -3.24
N ILE A 102 -2.79 5.11 -3.80
CA ILE A 102 -2.80 5.73 -5.13
C ILE A 102 -2.97 7.24 -4.98
N THR A 103 -1.99 7.97 -5.49
CA THR A 103 -1.90 9.42 -5.38
C THR A 103 -1.82 10.04 -6.78
N PRO A 104 -2.23 11.32 -6.93
CA PRO A 104 -2.00 12.06 -8.17
C PRO A 104 -0.50 12.13 -8.46
N GLY A 105 -0.13 12.06 -9.74
CA GLY A 105 1.26 12.21 -10.17
C GLY A 105 1.66 13.67 -10.37
N SER A 106 2.89 13.88 -10.84
CA SER A 106 3.51 15.21 -10.99
C SER A 106 2.78 16.16 -11.96
N LEU A 107 1.88 15.65 -12.81
CA LEU A 107 1.05 16.52 -13.67
C LEU A 107 0.01 17.34 -12.89
N PHE A 108 -0.22 16.98 -11.63
CA PHE A 108 -1.15 17.67 -10.74
C PHE A 108 -0.44 18.55 -9.71
N ASP A 109 0.89 18.71 -9.81
CA ASP A 109 1.66 19.55 -8.90
C ASP A 109 1.17 21.00 -8.92
N GLY A 110 0.80 21.51 -7.74
CA GLY A 110 0.24 22.85 -7.58
C GLY A 110 -1.26 22.95 -7.81
N LEU A 111 -1.94 21.86 -8.19
CA LEU A 111 -3.39 21.78 -8.26
C LEU A 111 -3.99 21.33 -6.93
N THR A 112 -5.22 21.75 -6.65
CA THR A 112 -5.94 21.40 -5.42
C THR A 112 -7.05 20.40 -5.70
N ARG A 113 -7.01 19.23 -5.05
CA ARG A 113 -8.09 18.22 -5.13
C ARG A 113 -9.42 18.78 -4.63
N GLY A 114 -10.51 18.46 -5.33
CA GLY A 114 -11.86 18.95 -5.09
C GLY A 114 -12.12 20.37 -5.63
N VAL A 115 -11.09 21.06 -6.12
CA VAL A 115 -11.19 22.40 -6.73
C VAL A 115 -10.79 22.35 -8.20
N ASP A 116 -9.57 21.89 -8.47
CA ASP A 116 -8.99 21.84 -9.81
C ASP A 116 -9.21 20.48 -10.47
N TYR A 117 -9.14 19.41 -9.69
CA TYR A 117 -9.39 18.04 -10.13
C TYR A 117 -10.05 17.22 -9.02
N GLU A 118 -10.69 16.11 -9.38
CA GLU A 118 -11.14 15.07 -8.46
C GLU A 118 -10.56 13.73 -8.87
N MET A 119 -10.17 12.90 -7.91
CA MET A 119 -9.62 11.56 -8.15
C MET A 119 -10.43 10.54 -7.37
N LEU A 120 -11.08 9.61 -8.06
CA LEU A 120 -11.86 8.53 -7.46
C LEU A 120 -11.16 7.20 -7.67
N VAL A 121 -10.69 6.62 -6.57
CA VAL A 121 -9.99 5.33 -6.54
C VAL A 121 -10.94 4.25 -6.03
N ARG A 122 -11.01 3.13 -6.75
CA ARG A 122 -11.70 1.90 -6.31
C ARG A 122 -10.68 0.76 -6.29
N PRO A 123 -10.09 0.42 -5.13
CA PRO A 123 -9.10 -0.65 -5.04
C PRO A 123 -9.77 -2.03 -5.01
N ALA A 124 -9.03 -3.05 -5.45
CA ALA A 124 -9.28 -4.46 -5.16
C ALA A 124 -10.65 -5.04 -5.56
N GLU A 125 -11.21 -4.63 -6.70
CA GLU A 125 -12.38 -5.27 -7.27
C GLU A 125 -12.05 -6.73 -7.67
N ALA A 126 -12.89 -7.67 -7.23
CA ALA A 126 -12.71 -9.08 -7.57
C ALA A 126 -13.07 -9.32 -9.04
N ASN A 127 -12.26 -10.14 -9.72
CA ASN A 127 -12.45 -10.57 -11.11
C ASN A 127 -11.90 -9.56 -12.16
N PRO A 128 -10.60 -9.64 -12.51
CA PRO A 128 -9.87 -8.62 -13.27
C PRO A 128 -10.27 -8.48 -14.75
N ARG A 129 -11.39 -9.06 -15.20
CA ARG A 129 -11.92 -8.81 -16.55
C ARG A 129 -13.42 -8.59 -16.48
N HIS A 130 -13.83 -7.34 -16.73
CA HIS A 130 -15.23 -7.01 -16.94
C HIS A 130 -15.68 -7.70 -18.23
N SER A 131 -16.78 -8.45 -18.22
CA SER A 131 -17.29 -9.17 -19.40
C SER A 131 -17.68 -8.28 -20.59
N ALA A 132 -17.62 -6.96 -20.41
CA ALA A 132 -17.84 -5.95 -21.46
C ALA A 132 -16.54 -5.47 -22.13
N GLU A 133 -15.36 -5.78 -21.58
CA GLU A 133 -14.10 -5.61 -22.28
C GLU A 133 -13.99 -6.76 -23.28
N TRP A 134 -13.89 -6.41 -24.56
CA TRP A 134 -13.88 -7.44 -25.61
C TRP A 134 -12.74 -8.44 -25.34
N PRO A 135 -12.98 -9.75 -25.46
CA PRO A 135 -11.90 -10.72 -25.40
C PRO A 135 -10.91 -10.35 -26.51
N ILE A 136 -9.67 -10.02 -26.14
CA ILE A 136 -8.59 -9.77 -27.10
C ILE A 136 -8.52 -11.02 -28.00
N PRO A 137 -8.86 -10.93 -29.30
CA PRO A 137 -9.01 -12.12 -30.13
C PRO A 137 -7.70 -12.89 -30.35
N SER A 138 -6.56 -12.29 -30.00
CA SER A 138 -5.21 -12.84 -30.24
C SER A 138 -4.47 -13.32 -28.98
N PHE A 139 -4.93 -13.04 -27.76
CA PHE A 139 -4.33 -13.49 -26.49
C PHE A 139 -5.31 -14.37 -25.71
N ASN A 140 -5.86 -15.36 -26.40
CA ASN A 140 -6.56 -16.45 -25.76
C ASN A 140 -5.82 -17.75 -26.07
N PRO A 141 -5.17 -18.39 -25.08
CA PRO A 141 -5.17 -18.06 -23.65
C PRO A 141 -4.28 -16.85 -23.28
N PRO A 142 -4.51 -16.20 -22.12
CA PRO A 142 -3.53 -15.27 -21.55
C PRO A 142 -2.16 -15.96 -21.49
N PRO A 143 -1.06 -15.20 -21.59
CA PRO A 143 0.26 -15.81 -21.57
C PRO A 143 0.38 -16.69 -20.31
N PRO A 144 0.92 -17.92 -20.41
CA PRO A 144 1.07 -18.80 -19.25
C PRO A 144 1.85 -18.07 -18.15
N GLY A 145 1.26 -17.91 -16.96
CA GLY A 145 1.89 -17.26 -15.81
C GLY A 145 1.33 -15.89 -15.42
N PHE A 146 0.34 -15.34 -16.15
CA PHE A 146 -0.36 -14.12 -15.73
C PHE A 146 -1.54 -14.48 -14.84
N ASN A 147 -1.30 -14.55 -13.53
CA ASN A 147 -2.35 -14.75 -12.53
C ASN A 147 -2.64 -13.44 -11.80
N THR A 148 -3.27 -12.49 -12.48
CA THR A 148 -3.85 -11.33 -11.80
C THR A 148 -5.15 -11.78 -11.13
N THR A 149 -5.37 -11.40 -9.87
CA THR A 149 -6.55 -11.80 -9.08
C THR A 149 -7.45 -10.61 -8.77
N LYS A 150 -6.92 -9.38 -8.84
CA LYS A 150 -7.62 -8.15 -8.53
C LYS A 150 -7.40 -7.09 -9.59
N ARG A 151 -8.37 -6.17 -9.66
CA ARG A 151 -8.31 -4.94 -10.46
C ARG A 151 -8.55 -3.72 -9.57
N ALA A 152 -7.83 -2.65 -9.82
CA ALA A 152 -8.16 -1.32 -9.29
C ALA A 152 -8.59 -0.40 -10.43
N TYR A 153 -9.47 0.56 -10.11
CA TYR A 153 -9.88 1.63 -11.04
C TYR A 153 -9.51 2.99 -10.47
N VAL A 154 -9.07 3.88 -11.36
CA VAL A 154 -8.79 5.27 -11.06
C VAL A 154 -9.51 6.14 -12.08
N ASN A 155 -10.38 7.01 -11.59
CA ASN A 155 -11.01 8.05 -12.40
C ASN A 155 -10.45 9.39 -11.99
N ILE A 156 -9.97 10.19 -12.94
CA ILE A 156 -9.55 11.56 -12.70
C ILE A 156 -10.44 12.48 -13.53
N TYR A 157 -11.05 13.46 -12.86
CA TYR A 157 -11.88 14.48 -13.46
C TYR A 157 -11.21 15.82 -13.29
N ILE A 158 -11.08 16.58 -14.36
CA ILE A 158 -10.68 17.98 -14.27
C ILE A 158 -11.92 18.83 -14.02
N LEU A 159 -11.91 19.58 -12.91
CA LEU A 159 -13.06 20.36 -12.44
C LEU A 159 -13.02 21.81 -12.90
N ASN A 160 -11.81 22.38 -13.05
CA ASN A 160 -11.61 23.80 -13.37
C ASN A 160 -10.69 24.00 -14.58
N PRO A 161 -11.14 23.65 -15.81
CA PRO A 161 -10.30 23.73 -17.02
C PRO A 161 -9.76 25.14 -17.31
N ASN A 162 -10.38 26.18 -16.75
CA ASN A 162 -9.96 27.58 -16.93
C ASN A 162 -8.83 28.02 -15.98
N HIS A 163 -8.44 27.20 -15.00
CA HIS A 163 -7.33 27.54 -14.14
C HIS A 163 -6.02 27.52 -14.95
N PRO A 164 -5.10 28.49 -14.79
CA PRO A 164 -3.93 28.64 -15.67
C PRO A 164 -2.97 27.45 -15.71
N GLN A 165 -3.09 26.54 -14.73
CA GLN A 165 -2.29 25.32 -14.61
C GLN A 165 -3.11 24.04 -14.92
N VAL A 166 -4.39 24.15 -15.27
CA VAL A 166 -5.32 23.02 -15.34
C VAL A 166 -5.61 22.44 -16.72
N PRO A 167 -5.46 23.11 -17.87
CA PRO A 167 -5.28 22.31 -19.06
C PRO A 167 -3.92 21.63 -18.86
N ILE A 168 -3.99 20.34 -18.51
CA ILE A 168 -2.82 19.56 -18.12
C ILE A 168 -2.04 19.36 -19.40
N HIS A 169 -1.01 20.17 -19.58
CA HIS A 169 -0.13 20.13 -20.72
C HIS A 169 1.25 19.64 -20.31
N GLY A 170 1.92 18.95 -21.24
CA GLY A 170 3.33 18.59 -21.12
C GLY A 170 3.55 17.17 -20.62
N ASN A 171 4.62 16.99 -19.84
CA ASN A 171 5.19 15.70 -19.52
C ASN A 171 5.20 15.49 -18.00
N GLY A 172 4.80 14.32 -17.53
CA GLY A 172 4.82 13.99 -16.11
C GLY A 172 4.06 12.72 -15.78
N SER A 173 3.94 12.42 -14.49
CA SER A 173 3.14 11.29 -14.01
C SER A 173 1.67 11.69 -13.86
N LEU A 174 0.75 10.86 -14.35
CA LEU A 174 -0.69 10.98 -14.06
C LEU A 174 -1.01 10.46 -12.66
N ILE A 175 -0.43 9.32 -12.28
CA ILE A 175 -0.67 8.68 -10.99
C ILE A 175 0.61 8.05 -10.44
N LYS A 176 0.71 8.04 -9.12
CA LYS A 176 1.75 7.33 -8.36
C LYS A 176 1.08 6.27 -7.49
N ILE A 177 1.53 5.02 -7.63
CA ILE A 177 1.00 3.86 -6.92
C ILE A 177 2.07 3.36 -5.95
N ASN A 178 1.73 3.29 -4.67
CA ASN A 178 2.59 2.80 -3.59
C ASN A 178 2.18 1.38 -3.19
N TRP A 179 2.75 0.39 -3.85
CA TRP A 179 2.52 -1.04 -3.60
C TRP A 179 3.00 -1.47 -2.21
N ARG A 180 2.18 -2.26 -1.50
CA ARG A 180 2.57 -2.97 -0.28
C ARG A 180 2.76 -4.44 -0.63
N VAL A 181 3.99 -4.89 -0.68
CA VAL A 181 4.30 -6.29 -1.00
C VAL A 181 4.00 -7.15 0.23
N ASN A 182 3.21 -8.19 0.05
CA ASN A 182 2.87 -9.15 1.09
C ASN A 182 4.11 -9.96 1.51
N ASN A 183 4.01 -10.65 2.64
CA ASN A 183 5.07 -11.53 3.13
C ASN A 183 5.04 -12.86 2.36
N VAL A 184 5.52 -12.87 1.12
CA VAL A 184 5.59 -14.03 0.24
C VAL A 184 7.04 -14.47 -0.02
N ALA A 185 7.20 -15.69 -0.53
CA ALA A 185 8.52 -16.25 -0.83
C ALA A 185 9.22 -15.49 -1.97
N ALA A 186 10.54 -15.40 -1.91
CA ALA A 186 11.34 -14.86 -3.00
C ALA A 186 11.12 -15.64 -4.32
N GLY A 187 11.20 -14.94 -5.44
CA GLY A 187 10.85 -15.41 -6.77
C GLY A 187 9.35 -15.35 -7.06
N THR A 188 8.51 -14.98 -6.09
CA THR A 188 7.08 -14.73 -6.33
C THR A 188 6.92 -13.42 -7.08
N VAL A 189 6.07 -13.38 -8.11
CA VAL A 189 5.93 -12.24 -9.00
C VAL A 189 4.48 -11.78 -9.06
N SER A 190 4.24 -10.49 -8.91
CA SER A 190 2.97 -9.87 -9.33
C SER A 190 3.17 -9.25 -10.71
N PRO A 191 2.53 -9.77 -11.77
CA PRO A 191 2.36 -8.95 -12.96
C PRO A 191 1.52 -7.72 -12.59
N ILE A 192 1.84 -6.58 -13.21
CA ILE A 192 1.01 -5.38 -13.18
C ILE A 192 0.64 -5.09 -14.63
N ASP A 193 -0.64 -5.14 -14.93
CA ASP A 193 -1.16 -4.83 -16.27
C ASP A 193 -1.98 -3.55 -16.19
N PHE A 194 -1.63 -2.54 -16.99
CA PHE A 194 -2.36 -1.28 -17.07
C PHE A 194 -3.31 -1.28 -18.26
N THR A 195 -4.56 -0.93 -18.01
CA THR A 195 -5.59 -0.70 -19.03
C THR A 195 -6.02 0.76 -18.98
N LEU A 196 -5.73 1.53 -20.03
CA LEU A 196 -6.33 2.85 -20.23
C LEU A 196 -7.71 2.66 -20.87
N ALA A 197 -8.76 2.77 -20.06
CA ALA A 197 -10.12 2.50 -20.48
C ALA A 197 -10.79 3.72 -21.12
N ASN A 198 -10.43 4.95 -20.71
CA ASN A 198 -10.92 6.17 -21.33
C ASN A 198 -9.96 7.35 -21.12
N LEU A 199 -9.75 8.16 -22.16
CA LEU A 199 -9.00 9.41 -22.12
C LEU A 199 -9.76 10.43 -22.95
N GLN A 200 -10.13 11.58 -22.37
CA GLN A 200 -10.90 12.60 -23.08
C GLN A 200 -10.32 14.00 -22.90
N ASP A 201 -10.50 14.82 -23.94
CA ASP A 201 -10.21 16.25 -23.90
C ASP A 201 -11.36 17.06 -23.26
N GLU A 202 -11.17 18.37 -23.13
CA GLU A 202 -12.17 19.29 -22.55
C GLU A 202 -13.51 19.35 -23.32
N TYR A 203 -13.52 18.90 -24.58
CA TYR A 203 -14.69 18.82 -25.42
C TYR A 203 -15.39 17.45 -25.34
N GLY A 204 -14.83 16.51 -24.57
CA GLY A 204 -15.30 15.13 -24.47
C GLY A 204 -14.91 14.25 -25.66
N ASN A 205 -14.01 14.71 -26.54
CA ASN A 205 -13.45 13.88 -27.59
C ASN A 205 -12.47 12.89 -26.98
N TYR A 206 -12.45 11.68 -27.52
CA TYR A 206 -11.49 10.66 -27.09
C TYR A 206 -10.09 11.02 -27.60
N LEU A 207 -9.13 11.06 -26.68
CA LEU A 207 -7.72 11.20 -26.98
C LEU A 207 -7.15 9.81 -27.28
N GLN A 208 -6.53 9.65 -28.45
CA GLN A 208 -5.92 8.38 -28.84
C GLN A 208 -4.49 8.31 -28.27
N PRO A 209 -4.19 7.38 -27.35
CA PRO A 209 -2.83 7.21 -26.83
C PRO A 209 -1.90 6.67 -27.93
N CYS A 210 -0.70 7.22 -28.05
CA CYS A 210 0.39 6.60 -28.80
C CYS A 210 1.41 5.94 -27.86
N TYR A 211 1.82 4.71 -28.17
CA TYR A 211 2.81 3.95 -27.40
C TYR A 211 4.19 3.95 -28.09
N PRO A 212 5.30 3.89 -27.34
CA PRO A 212 6.66 3.95 -27.91
C PRO A 212 7.01 2.83 -28.90
N SER A 213 6.29 1.70 -28.85
CA SER A 213 6.55 0.52 -29.68
C SER A 213 5.78 0.51 -31.01
N ALA A 214 4.76 1.35 -31.16
CA ALA A 214 4.00 1.47 -32.40
C ALA A 214 4.50 2.71 -33.15
N SER A 215 4.91 2.55 -34.41
CA SER A 215 5.16 3.70 -35.29
C SER A 215 3.89 4.56 -35.32
N CYS A 216 3.96 5.73 -34.70
CA CYS A 216 2.90 6.74 -34.72
C CYS A 216 2.73 7.36 -36.14
N ASP A 217 3.57 6.90 -37.08
CA ASP A 217 3.76 7.37 -38.45
C ASP A 217 2.54 7.28 -39.37
N ASN A 218 1.42 6.70 -38.92
CA ASN A 218 0.17 6.81 -39.67
C ASN A 218 -0.61 8.07 -39.28
N ALA A 219 0.11 9.18 -39.11
CA ALA A 219 -0.42 10.51 -39.35
C ALA A 219 -0.95 10.54 -40.80
N LEU A 220 -2.22 10.20 -40.97
CA LEU A 220 -2.99 10.71 -42.08
C LEU A 220 -2.87 12.24 -42.00
N PRO A 221 -2.33 12.93 -43.02
CA PRO A 221 -2.13 14.36 -42.95
C PRO A 221 -3.50 15.05 -43.01
N GLY A 222 -4.01 15.41 -41.83
CA GLY A 222 -5.18 16.27 -41.66
C GLY A 222 -6.06 15.88 -40.47
N PRO A 223 -6.79 16.84 -39.88
CA PRO A 223 -7.82 16.59 -38.87
C PRO A 223 -9.04 15.95 -39.56
N VAL A 224 -8.91 14.70 -39.98
CA VAL A 224 -10.08 13.89 -40.32
C VAL A 224 -10.52 13.26 -39.00
N LEU A 225 -11.38 13.99 -38.28
CA LEU A 225 -12.34 13.43 -37.35
C LEU A 225 -13.24 12.47 -38.14
N ARG A 226 -12.71 11.30 -38.49
CA ARG A 226 -13.56 10.19 -38.86
C ARG A 226 -14.10 9.72 -37.55
N GLU A 227 -15.38 10.01 -37.30
CA GLU A 227 -16.16 9.25 -36.32
C GLU A 227 -15.90 7.78 -36.62
N LEU A 228 -15.02 7.16 -35.83
CA LEU A 228 -14.97 5.72 -35.77
C LEU A 228 -16.36 5.35 -35.23
N PRO A 229 -17.18 4.64 -36.03
CA PRO A 229 -18.51 4.31 -35.59
C PRO A 229 -18.34 3.36 -34.42
N ASP A 230 -18.60 3.89 -33.21
CA ASP A 230 -18.52 3.22 -31.92
C ASP A 230 -17.08 3.10 -31.35
N PRO A 231 -16.72 3.83 -30.27
CA PRO A 231 -15.49 3.62 -29.51
C PRO A 231 -15.64 2.32 -28.72
N ARG A 232 -15.60 1.19 -29.42
CA ARG A 232 -15.56 -0.11 -28.75
C ARG A 232 -14.23 -0.23 -28.04
N LEU A 233 -14.33 -0.36 -26.72
CA LEU A 233 -13.42 -0.93 -25.71
C LEU A 233 -12.56 -2.12 -26.22
N GLY A 234 -11.73 -1.91 -27.24
CA GLY A 234 -11.16 -2.98 -28.05
C GLY A 234 -9.66 -2.89 -28.26
N TRP A 235 -9.00 -1.89 -27.67
CA TRP A 235 -7.55 -1.80 -27.71
C TRP A 235 -6.98 -1.93 -26.30
N ASN A 236 -6.99 -3.18 -25.80
CA ASN A 236 -6.24 -3.55 -24.61
C ASN A 236 -4.76 -3.52 -25.00
N PHE A 237 -4.09 -2.41 -24.69
CA PHE A 237 -2.66 -2.28 -24.87
C PHE A 237 -2.01 -2.61 -23.53
N GLU A 238 -1.48 -3.84 -23.40
CA GLU A 238 -0.86 -4.33 -22.18
C GLU A 238 0.47 -3.59 -21.94
N ALA A 239 0.45 -2.66 -21.00
CA ALA A 239 1.63 -2.05 -20.43
C ALA A 239 2.05 -2.95 -19.25
N ILE A 240 2.95 -3.89 -19.51
CA ILE A 240 3.32 -4.92 -18.53
C ILE A 240 4.48 -4.41 -17.66
N GLY A 241 4.18 -4.19 -16.38
CA GLY A 241 5.18 -4.15 -15.32
C GLY A 241 5.19 -5.48 -14.55
N LYS A 242 6.22 -5.74 -13.76
CA LYS A 242 6.18 -6.82 -12.78
C LYS A 242 6.94 -6.46 -11.50
N LEU A 243 6.36 -6.81 -10.36
CA LEU A 243 7.01 -6.78 -9.07
C LEU A 243 7.53 -8.18 -8.76
N GLU A 244 8.83 -8.34 -8.59
CA GLU A 244 9.44 -9.61 -8.20
C GLU A 244 9.91 -9.53 -6.76
N VAL A 245 9.46 -10.48 -5.95
CA VAL A 245 9.90 -10.58 -4.56
C VAL A 245 11.31 -11.15 -4.54
N VAL A 246 12.30 -10.40 -4.04
CA VAL A 246 13.68 -10.86 -3.97
C VAL A 246 14.09 -11.29 -2.58
N ASN A 247 15.04 -12.24 -2.52
CA ASN A 247 15.72 -12.58 -1.28
C ASN A 247 16.49 -11.36 -0.79
N ASN A 248 16.07 -10.82 0.34
CA ASN A 248 16.91 -9.93 1.13
C ASN A 248 17.92 -10.77 1.91
N THR A 249 19.18 -10.33 1.93
CA THR A 249 20.19 -10.84 2.87
C THR A 249 20.03 -10.21 4.25
N ASN A 250 19.07 -9.29 4.41
CA ASN A 250 18.86 -8.47 5.58
C ASN A 250 17.80 -9.11 6.46
N ASN A 251 18.06 -10.35 6.86
CA ASN A 251 17.09 -11.17 7.56
C ASN A 251 17.58 -11.54 8.95
N PHE A 252 16.64 -11.72 9.87
CA PHE A 252 16.90 -12.23 11.20
C PHE A 252 15.68 -13.02 11.67
N GLN A 253 15.84 -13.86 12.69
CA GLN A 253 14.73 -14.64 13.23
C GLN A 253 14.04 -13.91 14.38
N ALA A 254 12.72 -13.94 14.39
CA ALA A 254 11.91 -13.48 15.50
C ALA A 254 10.92 -14.57 15.92
N ALA A 255 10.70 -14.71 17.22
CA ALA A 255 9.76 -15.66 17.77
C ALA A 255 9.00 -15.08 18.95
N LEU A 256 7.95 -15.77 19.33
CA LEU A 256 7.12 -15.47 20.48
C LEU A 256 7.38 -16.52 21.56
N GLU A 257 7.58 -16.07 22.79
CA GLU A 257 7.59 -16.98 23.93
C GLU A 257 6.22 -17.67 24.08
N GLY A 258 6.23 -18.96 24.45
CA GLY A 258 5.02 -19.80 24.48
C GLY A 258 4.88 -20.68 23.24
N GLY A 259 5.71 -20.47 22.21
CA GLY A 259 5.74 -21.33 21.01
C GLY A 259 4.68 -20.99 19.97
N ARG A 260 3.99 -19.86 20.13
CA ARG A 260 3.05 -19.33 19.16
C ARG A 260 3.75 -18.96 17.84
N PRO A 261 3.20 -19.34 16.67
CA PRO A 261 3.73 -18.90 15.37
C PRO A 261 3.74 -17.37 15.24
N ALA A 262 4.80 -16.81 14.63
CA ALA A 262 4.98 -15.36 14.50
C ALA A 262 3.90 -14.67 13.64
N LEU A 263 3.39 -15.38 12.62
CA LEU A 263 2.22 -14.99 11.82
C LEU A 263 0.97 -15.82 12.17
N ALA A 264 0.63 -16.05 13.43
CA ALA A 264 -0.64 -16.73 13.75
C ALA A 264 -1.81 -16.00 13.03
N THR A 265 -2.38 -16.64 12.01
CA THR A 265 -3.24 -16.06 10.96
C THR A 265 -4.69 -15.83 11.39
N THR A 266 -4.94 -15.39 12.61
CA THR A 266 -6.31 -15.21 13.12
C THR A 266 -6.45 -13.83 13.73
N VAL A 267 -7.10 -12.94 12.98
CA VAL A 267 -7.75 -11.69 13.43
C VAL A 267 -6.99 -10.91 14.53
N GLY A 268 -6.02 -10.09 14.10
CA GLY A 268 -5.82 -8.79 14.74
C GLY A 268 -4.43 -8.47 15.28
N HIS A 269 -3.57 -9.46 15.54
CA HIS A 269 -2.31 -9.19 16.25
C HIS A 269 -1.07 -9.89 15.65
N PRO A 270 -0.68 -9.60 14.38
CA PRO A 270 0.56 -10.11 13.82
C PRO A 270 1.79 -9.47 14.49
N LEU A 271 2.92 -10.17 14.45
CA LEU A 271 4.21 -9.56 14.74
C LEU A 271 4.44 -8.38 13.77
N SER A 272 4.72 -7.20 14.32
CA SER A 272 5.00 -5.99 13.56
C SER A 272 6.48 -5.64 13.70
N VAL A 273 7.16 -5.39 12.58
CA VAL A 273 8.56 -4.98 12.57
C VAL A 273 8.68 -3.63 11.88
N SER A 274 9.32 -2.67 12.54
CA SER A 274 9.64 -1.37 11.98
C SER A 274 11.09 -1.00 12.23
N ALA A 275 11.69 -0.23 11.33
CA ALA A 275 13.01 0.33 11.48
C ALA A 275 13.04 1.77 11.01
N VAL A 276 13.94 2.58 11.57
CA VAL A 276 14.19 3.96 11.12
C VAL A 276 15.60 4.03 10.57
N LYS A 277 15.84 4.65 9.40
CA LYS A 277 17.18 4.91 8.86
C LYS A 277 17.23 6.25 8.16
N SER A 278 18.16 7.11 8.58
CA SER A 278 18.27 8.50 8.12
C SER A 278 16.96 9.28 8.28
N GLY A 279 16.23 9.02 9.37
CA GLY A 279 14.94 9.65 9.67
C GLY A 279 13.73 9.06 8.92
N LEU A 280 13.94 8.09 8.03
CA LEU A 280 12.87 7.43 7.26
C LEU A 280 12.45 6.13 7.94
N SER A 281 11.15 5.82 7.91
CA SER A 281 10.58 4.60 8.51
C SER A 281 10.38 3.49 7.48
N PHE A 282 10.71 2.27 7.86
CA PHE A 282 10.61 1.05 7.04
C PHE A 282 9.89 -0.05 7.82
N SER A 283 9.11 -0.87 7.12
CA SER A 283 8.52 -2.09 7.68
C SER A 283 9.32 -3.32 7.27
N GLY A 284 9.40 -4.30 8.17
CA GLY A 284 9.91 -5.64 7.86
C GLY A 284 8.77 -6.61 7.54
N ALA A 285 8.99 -7.49 6.57
CA ALA A 285 8.19 -8.71 6.43
C ALA A 285 8.46 -9.64 7.59
N VAL A 286 7.46 -10.42 7.98
CA VAL A 286 7.61 -11.57 8.88
C VAL A 286 6.92 -12.73 8.20
N ASP A 287 7.59 -13.87 8.03
CA ASP A 287 6.96 -15.07 7.48
C ASP A 287 6.36 -15.98 8.59
N ALA A 288 5.73 -17.09 8.19
CA ALA A 288 5.08 -18.01 9.12
C ALA A 288 6.07 -18.72 10.07
N ALA A 289 7.34 -18.80 9.70
CA ALA A 289 8.41 -19.36 10.52
C ALA A 289 9.07 -18.31 11.43
N GLY A 290 8.66 -17.04 11.34
CA GLY A 290 9.25 -15.93 12.10
C GLY A 290 10.47 -15.29 11.44
N LEU A 291 10.76 -15.62 10.18
CA LEU A 291 11.85 -14.99 9.45
C LEU A 291 11.44 -13.56 9.13
N VAL A 292 12.16 -12.63 9.74
CA VAL A 292 12.00 -11.22 9.47
C VAL A 292 12.88 -10.84 8.30
N SER A 293 12.29 -10.17 7.33
CA SER A 293 12.90 -9.80 6.06
C SER A 293 12.84 -8.27 5.91
N MET A 294 14.00 -7.62 6.05
CA MET A 294 14.08 -6.15 5.95
C MET A 294 14.42 -5.71 4.53
N GLY A 295 13.74 -4.66 4.07
CA GLY A 295 13.91 -4.23 2.69
C GLY A 295 15.19 -3.43 2.39
N ILE A 296 15.87 -2.97 3.43
CA ILE A 296 17.06 -2.13 3.34
C ILE A 296 18.13 -2.74 4.23
N ALA A 297 19.40 -2.65 3.83
CA ALA A 297 20.48 -3.14 4.65
C ALA A 297 20.71 -2.25 5.89
N PRO A 298 21.08 -2.83 7.04
CA PRO A 298 21.58 -2.06 8.19
C PRO A 298 22.82 -1.21 7.81
N PRO A 299 23.25 -0.26 8.68
CA PRO A 299 22.69 0.04 9.99
C PRO A 299 21.38 0.83 9.92
N TYR A 300 20.50 0.59 10.87
CA TYR A 300 19.34 1.43 11.17
C TYR A 300 19.67 2.40 12.30
N ASP A 301 18.89 3.47 12.46
CA ASP A 301 18.87 4.35 13.62
C ASP A 301 18.00 3.79 14.74
N GLN A 302 16.94 3.06 14.39
CA GLN A 302 16.05 2.37 15.32
C GLN A 302 15.53 1.07 14.69
N LEU A 303 15.26 0.06 15.51
CA LEU A 303 14.57 -1.17 15.13
C LEU A 303 13.59 -1.52 16.25
N ALA A 304 12.33 -1.76 15.91
CA ALA A 304 11.30 -2.16 16.85
C ALA A 304 10.56 -3.40 16.34
N ILE A 305 10.31 -4.33 17.26
CA ILE A 305 9.50 -5.52 17.03
C ILE A 305 8.43 -5.53 18.10
N THR A 306 7.18 -5.54 17.68
CA THR A 306 6.03 -5.40 18.58
C THR A 306 4.95 -6.43 18.25
N ARG A 307 4.23 -6.85 19.29
CA ARG A 307 3.00 -7.62 19.17
C ARG A 307 2.15 -7.39 20.42
N PRO A 308 0.84 -7.12 20.30
CA PRO A 308 -0.05 -7.04 21.45
C PRO A 308 0.03 -8.28 22.36
N GLY A 309 0.06 -8.05 23.67
CA GLY A 309 0.24 -9.08 24.69
C GLY A 309 1.70 -9.45 24.98
N TYR A 310 2.66 -8.92 24.23
CA TYR A 310 4.08 -9.20 24.36
C TYR A 310 4.89 -7.94 24.60
N LEU A 311 5.94 -8.06 25.40
CA LEU A 311 6.86 -6.95 25.66
C LEU A 311 7.62 -6.57 24.39
N ALA A 312 7.58 -5.29 24.03
CA ALA A 312 8.23 -4.80 22.83
C ALA A 312 9.77 -4.90 22.90
N TYR A 313 10.37 -5.28 21.77
CA TYR A 313 11.82 -5.24 21.57
C TYR A 313 12.17 -3.98 20.78
N LYS A 314 12.95 -3.06 21.35
CA LYS A 314 13.34 -1.80 20.67
C LYS A 314 14.84 -1.55 20.84
N LEU A 315 15.52 -1.33 19.72
CA LEU A 315 16.92 -0.89 19.64
C LEU A 315 16.99 0.52 19.07
N SER A 316 17.99 1.29 19.48
CA SER A 316 18.24 2.65 18.99
C SER A 316 19.74 2.91 18.86
N GLY A 317 20.13 3.85 18.00
CA GLY A 317 21.52 4.09 17.62
C GLY A 317 21.87 3.33 16.33
N SER A 318 23.14 3.08 16.05
CA SER A 318 23.55 2.34 14.85
C SER A 318 23.28 0.84 15.03
N VAL A 319 22.10 0.38 14.60
CA VAL A 319 21.60 -0.99 14.80
C VAL A 319 21.96 -1.87 13.61
N SER A 320 22.75 -2.92 13.86
CA SER A 320 22.91 -4.05 12.93
C SER A 320 21.80 -5.07 13.14
N LEU A 321 21.55 -5.89 12.12
CA LEU A 321 20.60 -6.98 12.28
C LEU A 321 21.13 -8.03 13.28
N PRO A 322 20.26 -8.55 14.16
CA PRO A 322 20.64 -9.60 15.10
C PRO A 322 21.07 -10.85 14.35
N ALA A 323 22.21 -11.43 14.76
CA ALA A 323 22.65 -12.73 14.24
C ALA A 323 21.85 -13.89 14.88
N GLU A 324 21.29 -13.65 16.06
CA GLU A 324 20.52 -14.62 16.83
C GLU A 324 19.01 -14.35 16.75
N GLN A 325 18.22 -15.36 17.09
CA GLN A 325 16.77 -15.25 17.12
C GLN A 325 16.33 -14.33 18.28
N ILE A 326 15.55 -13.29 17.96
CA ILE A 326 14.88 -12.47 18.95
C ILE A 326 13.63 -13.21 19.43
N THR A 327 13.43 -13.29 20.75
CA THR A 327 12.19 -13.82 21.32
C THR A 327 11.48 -12.73 22.10
N LEU A 328 10.26 -12.36 21.70
CA LEU A 328 9.41 -11.45 22.46
C LEU A 328 8.85 -12.18 23.69
N LEU A 329 8.90 -11.52 24.84
CA LEU A 329 8.45 -12.07 26.12
C LEU A 329 6.94 -11.89 26.27
N ALA A 330 6.25 -12.94 26.69
CA ALA A 330 4.82 -12.89 26.95
C ALA A 330 4.52 -12.08 28.22
N GLY A 331 3.52 -11.20 28.19
CA GLY A 331 2.92 -10.65 29.41
C GLY A 331 2.74 -9.15 29.50
N ASP A 332 3.12 -8.34 28.49
CA ASP A 332 2.78 -6.91 28.45
C ASP A 332 1.40 -6.77 27.77
N ILE A 333 0.35 -6.95 28.56
CA ILE A 333 -1.03 -7.05 28.06
C ILE A 333 -1.64 -5.67 27.89
N ASN A 334 -1.30 -4.73 28.78
CA ASN A 334 -1.78 -3.36 28.70
C ASN A 334 -0.93 -2.45 27.79
N GLY A 335 0.24 -2.92 27.34
CA GLY A 335 1.11 -2.20 26.40
C GLY A 335 1.88 -1.04 27.05
N ASP A 336 2.15 -1.11 28.35
CA ASP A 336 2.89 -0.08 29.11
C ASP A 336 4.41 -0.30 29.14
N ASP A 337 4.91 -1.25 28.32
CA ASP A 337 6.29 -1.70 28.29
C ASP A 337 6.75 -2.25 29.67
N SER A 338 5.85 -2.72 30.56
CA SER A 338 6.21 -3.25 31.88
C SER A 338 5.33 -4.42 32.32
N ILE A 339 5.88 -5.62 32.39
CA ILE A 339 5.13 -6.81 32.84
C ILE A 339 4.96 -6.76 34.36
N ASN A 340 3.76 -6.42 34.83
CA ASN A 340 3.51 -6.15 36.24
C ASN A 340 2.16 -6.74 36.74
N ILE A 341 1.71 -6.30 37.92
CA ILE A 341 0.50 -6.82 38.56
C ILE A 341 -0.78 -6.50 37.78
N LEU A 342 -0.77 -5.42 36.99
CA LEU A 342 -1.89 -5.06 36.14
C LEU A 342 -2.06 -6.08 35.01
N ASP A 343 -0.97 -6.55 34.39
CA ASP A 343 -1.03 -7.60 33.37
C ASP A 343 -1.50 -8.93 33.96
N LEU A 344 -0.99 -9.30 35.13
CA LEU A 344 -1.45 -10.50 35.83
C LEU A 344 -2.96 -10.43 36.14
N ALA A 345 -3.47 -9.25 36.52
CA ALA A 345 -4.89 -9.06 36.76
C ALA A 345 -5.72 -9.15 35.47
N LEU A 346 -5.21 -8.63 34.35
CA LEU A 346 -5.88 -8.70 33.06
C LEU A 346 -6.02 -10.15 32.58
N ILE A 347 -4.95 -10.93 32.57
CA ILE A 347 -5.04 -12.33 32.16
C ILE A 347 -5.84 -13.18 33.17
N ALA A 348 -5.76 -12.88 34.47
CA ALA A 348 -6.57 -13.55 35.48
C ALA A 348 -8.08 -13.36 35.24
N ASN A 349 -8.49 -12.18 34.76
CA ASN A 349 -9.88 -11.90 34.41
C ASN A 349 -10.35 -12.65 33.16
N ALA A 350 -9.42 -13.10 32.31
CA ALA A 350 -9.70 -13.84 31.08
C ALA A 350 -9.55 -15.37 31.25
N LEU A 351 -9.27 -15.87 32.46
CA LEU A 351 -9.11 -17.31 32.69
C LEU A 351 -10.37 -18.10 32.34
N ASN A 352 -10.17 -19.21 31.62
CA ASN A 352 -11.17 -20.11 31.05
C ASN A 352 -11.97 -19.52 29.88
N GLU A 353 -11.56 -18.38 29.33
CA GLU A 353 -12.17 -17.87 28.10
C GLU A 353 -11.72 -18.69 26.88
N ASP A 354 -12.68 -18.98 26.01
CA ASP A 354 -12.44 -19.61 24.71
C ASP A 354 -12.06 -18.52 23.71
N VAL A 355 -10.83 -18.59 23.20
CA VAL A 355 -10.28 -17.61 22.25
C VAL A 355 -11.08 -17.61 20.95
N ALA A 356 -11.58 -18.77 20.52
CA ALA A 356 -12.35 -18.88 19.28
C ALA A 356 -13.70 -18.15 19.38
N ALA A 357 -14.24 -17.96 20.58
CA ALA A 357 -15.48 -17.23 20.79
C ALA A 357 -15.32 -15.72 20.60
N ASN A 358 -14.16 -15.16 20.93
CA ASN A 358 -13.85 -13.75 20.71
C ASN A 358 -12.33 -13.51 20.48
N PRO A 359 -11.81 -13.82 19.28
CA PRO A 359 -10.37 -13.75 19.00
C PRO A 359 -9.80 -12.35 19.25
N ALA A 360 -10.52 -11.30 18.82
CA ALA A 360 -10.05 -9.92 18.96
C ALA A 360 -9.85 -9.46 20.42
N ALA A 361 -10.50 -10.10 21.38
CA ALA A 361 -10.33 -9.78 22.80
C ALA A 361 -9.29 -10.66 23.50
N PHE A 362 -9.15 -11.91 23.08
CA PHE A 362 -8.46 -12.95 23.86
C PHE A 362 -7.20 -13.50 23.19
N GLU A 363 -7.03 -13.30 21.88
CA GLU A 363 -5.88 -13.81 21.15
C GLU A 363 -4.55 -13.30 21.73
N ALA A 364 -4.49 -12.06 22.22
CA ALA A 364 -3.27 -11.50 22.81
C ALA A 364 -2.83 -12.18 24.14
N MET A 365 -3.70 -12.96 24.77
CA MET A 365 -3.46 -13.62 26.06
C MET A 365 -3.34 -15.15 25.98
N ASP A 366 -3.60 -15.75 24.81
CA ASP A 366 -3.36 -17.18 24.52
C ASP A 366 -1.94 -17.35 23.96
N TYR A 367 -0.98 -17.62 24.83
CA TYR A 367 0.44 -17.61 24.49
C TYR A 367 0.93 -18.94 23.93
N ASN A 368 0.28 -20.05 24.29
CA ASN A 368 0.60 -21.39 23.77
C ASN A 368 -0.26 -21.79 22.56
N ASN A 369 -1.21 -20.95 22.16
CA ASN A 369 -2.09 -21.12 21.01
C ASN A 369 -2.92 -22.42 21.08
N ASP A 370 -3.42 -22.76 22.27
CA ASP A 370 -4.30 -23.91 22.49
C ASP A 370 -5.80 -23.55 22.47
N SER A 371 -6.13 -22.29 22.16
CA SER A 371 -7.48 -21.71 22.11
C SER A 371 -8.18 -21.57 23.46
N LEU A 372 -7.48 -21.74 24.59
CA LEU A 372 -8.03 -21.60 25.93
C LEU A 372 -7.10 -20.77 26.82
N ILE A 373 -7.54 -19.61 27.29
CA ILE A 373 -6.74 -18.85 28.26
C ILE A 373 -6.76 -19.60 29.60
N SER A 374 -5.63 -20.18 29.97
CA SER A 374 -5.52 -21.08 31.10
C SER A 374 -4.46 -20.62 32.11
N ILE A 375 -4.28 -21.41 33.17
CA ILE A 375 -3.18 -21.22 34.11
C ILE A 375 -1.80 -21.34 33.43
N THR A 376 -1.72 -22.01 32.27
CA THR A 376 -0.49 -22.14 31.48
C THR A 376 -0.07 -20.78 30.93
N ASP A 377 -1.02 -20.01 30.41
CA ASP A 377 -0.78 -18.67 29.88
C ASP A 377 -0.44 -17.69 31.00
N LEU A 378 -1.19 -17.72 32.10
CA LEU A 378 -0.88 -16.94 33.29
C LEU A 378 0.52 -17.27 33.85
N ALA A 379 0.95 -18.53 33.80
CA ALA A 379 2.30 -18.92 34.22
C ALA A 379 3.39 -18.34 33.32
N LEU A 380 3.13 -18.16 32.01
CA LEU A 380 4.06 -17.49 31.09
C LEU A 380 4.19 -16.00 31.42
N VAL A 381 3.09 -15.30 31.72
CA VAL A 381 3.14 -13.90 32.20
C VAL A 381 3.90 -13.81 33.52
N ALA A 382 3.59 -14.68 34.48
CA ALA A 382 4.22 -14.70 35.80
C ALA A 382 5.73 -14.98 35.73
N LYS A 383 6.18 -15.79 34.77
CA LYS A 383 7.60 -16.05 34.52
C LYS A 383 8.38 -14.77 34.19
N ASN A 384 7.73 -13.80 33.53
CA ASN A 384 8.33 -12.53 33.13
C ASN A 384 7.98 -11.36 34.04
N TYR A 385 7.39 -11.62 35.21
CA TYR A 385 6.98 -10.56 36.13
C TYR A 385 8.15 -9.66 36.55
N GLY A 386 7.94 -8.35 36.48
CA GLY A 386 8.90 -7.31 36.84
C GLY A 386 9.88 -6.95 35.72
N VAL A 387 9.75 -7.55 34.53
CA VAL A 387 10.53 -7.15 33.35
C VAL A 387 9.96 -5.86 32.77
N VAL A 388 10.83 -4.88 32.51
CA VAL A 388 10.50 -3.58 31.92
C VAL A 388 11.26 -3.43 30.60
N GLY A 389 10.55 -2.92 29.61
CA GLY A 389 11.03 -2.68 28.26
C GLY A 389 11.57 -1.25 28.03
N PRO A 390 12.03 -0.98 26.80
CA PRO A 390 12.26 -1.99 25.77
C PRO A 390 13.41 -2.89 26.23
N ALA A 391 13.29 -4.20 26.03
CA ALA A 391 14.37 -5.10 26.42
C ALA A 391 15.54 -4.93 25.44
N PRO A 392 16.76 -4.60 25.88
CA PRO A 392 17.94 -5.12 25.24
C PRO A 392 18.60 -6.17 26.16
N LEU A 393 19.55 -6.89 25.56
CA LEU A 393 20.69 -7.59 26.19
C LEU A 393 20.48 -9.09 26.37
N ASP A 394 21.14 -9.84 25.49
CA ASP A 394 21.87 -11.09 25.73
C ASP A 394 21.49 -11.80 27.04
N ARG A 395 20.72 -12.89 26.94
CA ARG A 395 20.71 -13.93 27.97
C ARG A 395 21.60 -15.08 27.56
#